data_AF-A0A4Q1KBA1-F1
#
_entry.id   AF-A0A4Q1KBA1-F1
#
_cell.length_a   1.000
_cell.length_b   1.000
_cell.length_c   1.000
_cell.angle_alpha   90.00
_cell.angle_beta   90.00
_cell.angle_gamma   90.00
#
_symmetry.space_group_name_H-M   'P 1'
#
loop_
_entity.id
_entity.type
_entity.pdbx_description
1 polymer ?
#
loop_
_entity_poly.entity_id
_entity_poly.type
_entity_poly.pdbx_seq_one_letter_code
_entity_poly.pdbx_strand_id
1 'polypeptide(L)'
;MRIHALLLLLIIVMTSIRSLTKTESLLGAWRLSSIDKKDNRYCIYEKVKQLDDNSFGLQFLPKGKLRVCQSKSWCPVGETTINFETVEGSWSMLNDSVVQMQYPHFDSQVKDSRIVKWDDSNYLVLKRLRRFP
;
A
#
# COMPACT_ATOMS: atom_id res chain seq x y z
N MET A 1 -33.89 18.25 -24.96
CA MET A 1 -33.49 17.81 -23.58
C MET A 1 -32.89 16.41 -23.48
N ARG A 2 -33.17 15.43 -24.36
CA ARG A 2 -32.68 14.03 -24.21
C ARG A 2 -31.17 13.81 -24.45
N ILE A 3 -30.54 14.59 -25.31
CA ILE A 3 -29.12 14.44 -25.68
C ILE A 3 -28.18 14.81 -24.51
N HIS A 4 -28.56 15.81 -23.71
CA HIS A 4 -27.73 16.31 -22.61
C HIS A 4 -27.67 15.30 -21.44
N ALA A 5 -28.76 14.60 -21.17
CA ALA A 5 -28.80 13.55 -20.15
C ALA A 5 -27.95 12.32 -20.53
N LEU A 6 -27.96 11.94 -21.81
CA LEU A 6 -27.10 10.87 -22.34
C LEU A 6 -25.61 11.22 -22.25
N LEU A 7 -25.25 12.47 -22.57
CA LEU A 7 -23.86 12.94 -22.46
C LEU A 7 -23.36 12.94 -21.00
N LEU A 8 -24.20 13.39 -20.06
CA LEU A 8 -23.89 13.39 -18.62
C LEU A 8 -23.71 11.98 -18.07
N LEU A 9 -24.58 11.04 -18.46
CA LEU A 9 -24.47 9.63 -18.07
C LEU A 9 -23.14 9.02 -18.56
N LEU A 10 -22.74 9.34 -19.79
CA LEU A 10 -21.49 8.84 -20.39
C LEU A 10 -20.24 9.35 -19.67
N ILE A 11 -20.25 10.63 -19.26
CA ILE A 11 -19.16 11.23 -18.48
C ILE A 11 -19.05 10.55 -17.10
N ILE A 12 -20.18 10.28 -16.42
CA ILE A 12 -20.20 9.63 -15.11
C ILE A 12 -19.63 8.20 -15.20
N VAL A 13 -20.04 7.42 -16.20
CA VAL A 13 -19.53 6.05 -16.40
C VAL A 13 -18.03 6.04 -16.67
N MET A 14 -17.51 6.99 -17.47
CA MET A 14 -16.08 7.08 -17.75
C MET A 14 -15.24 7.46 -16.52
N THR A 15 -15.76 8.28 -15.60
CA THR A 15 -15.04 8.61 -14.36
C THR A 15 -14.91 7.43 -13.40
N SER A 16 -15.93 6.57 -13.32
CA SER A 16 -15.93 5.41 -12.42
C SER A 16 -14.92 4.33 -12.82
N ILE A 17 -14.71 4.12 -14.13
CA ILE A 17 -13.80 3.08 -14.65
C ILE A 17 -12.34 3.39 -14.28
N ARG A 18 -11.94 4.67 -14.32
CA ARG A 18 -10.56 5.06 -13.96
C ARG A 18 -10.22 4.76 -12.50
N SER A 19 -11.17 4.95 -11.58
CA SER A 19 -10.96 4.66 -10.15
C SER A 19 -10.76 3.16 -9.88
N LEU A 20 -11.42 2.29 -10.65
CA LEU A 20 -11.33 0.83 -10.47
C LEU A 20 -9.95 0.31 -10.88
N THR A 21 -9.43 0.75 -12.03
CA THR A 21 -8.13 0.29 -12.57
C THR A 21 -6.94 0.56 -11.65
N LYS A 22 -6.90 1.69 -10.96
CA LYS A 22 -5.84 2.01 -9.98
C LYS A 22 -5.91 1.19 -8.69
N THR A 23 -7.11 0.79 -8.29
CA THR A 23 -7.31 -0.05 -7.11
C THR A 23 -6.87 -1.48 -7.40
N GLU A 24 -7.20 -1.98 -8.59
CA GLU A 24 -6.77 -3.30 -9.05
C GLU A 24 -5.26 -3.40 -9.22
N SER A 25 -4.58 -2.34 -9.64
CA SER A 25 -3.12 -2.36 -9.77
C SER A 25 -2.40 -2.51 -8.42
N LEU A 26 -3.03 -2.09 -7.30
CA LEU A 26 -2.49 -2.24 -5.95
C LEU A 26 -2.58 -3.68 -5.43
N LEU A 27 -3.54 -4.46 -5.91
CA LEU A 27 -3.72 -5.84 -5.48
C LEU A 27 -2.50 -6.70 -5.80
N GLY A 28 -2.11 -7.53 -4.83
CA GLY A 28 -0.96 -8.42 -4.95
C GLY A 28 0.02 -8.28 -3.78
N ALA A 29 1.13 -9.01 -3.89
CA ALA A 29 2.20 -9.05 -2.91
C ALA A 29 3.38 -8.17 -3.36
N TRP A 30 3.89 -7.39 -2.42
CA TRP A 30 4.88 -6.35 -2.65
C TRP A 30 5.98 -6.46 -1.60
N ARG A 31 7.18 -6.87 -2.02
CA ARG A 31 8.35 -6.95 -1.14
C ARG A 31 9.08 -5.62 -1.14
N LEU A 32 9.49 -5.14 0.02
CA LEU A 32 10.29 -3.92 0.13
C LEU A 32 11.65 -4.17 -0.52
N SER A 33 11.92 -3.45 -1.61
CA SER A 33 13.18 -3.56 -2.34
C SER A 33 14.19 -2.55 -1.82
N SER A 34 13.78 -1.29 -1.67
CA SER A 34 14.65 -0.23 -1.19
C SER A 34 13.91 0.95 -0.57
N ILE A 35 14.65 1.82 0.10
CA ILE A 35 14.19 3.12 0.59
C ILE A 35 14.99 4.18 -0.16
N ASP A 36 14.33 5.22 -0.64
CA ASP A 36 15.00 6.29 -1.37
C ASP A 36 16.06 6.98 -0.51
N LYS A 37 17.26 7.15 -1.08
CA LYS A 37 18.43 7.68 -0.36
C LYS A 37 18.35 9.18 -0.08
N LYS A 38 17.55 9.93 -0.84
CA LYS A 38 17.39 11.39 -0.71
C LYS A 38 16.20 11.74 0.19
N ASP A 39 15.12 10.96 0.14
CA ASP A 39 13.93 11.14 0.95
C ASP A 39 13.41 9.79 1.47
N ASN A 40 13.81 9.47 2.71
CA ASN A 40 13.49 8.20 3.38
C ASN A 40 11.99 7.94 3.62
N ARG A 41 11.11 8.87 3.25
CA ARG A 41 9.66 8.66 3.25
C ARG A 41 9.21 7.79 2.08
N TYR A 42 10.01 7.66 1.04
CA TYR A 42 9.70 6.82 -0.12
C TYR A 42 10.23 5.41 0.10
N CYS A 43 9.30 4.46 0.16
CA CYS A 43 9.58 3.04 0.13
C CYS A 43 9.26 2.50 -1.27
N ILE A 44 10.21 1.79 -1.88
CA ILE A 44 10.09 1.19 -3.20
C ILE A 44 9.91 -0.31 -3.01
N TYR A 45 8.81 -0.83 -3.53
CA TYR A 45 8.45 -2.22 -3.45
C TYR A 45 8.46 -2.86 -4.83
N GLU A 46 8.86 -4.12 -4.90
CA GLU A 46 8.80 -4.95 -6.09
C GLU A 46 7.63 -5.95 -5.98
N LYS A 47 6.99 -6.23 -7.11
CA LYS A 47 5.90 -7.20 -7.18
C LYS A 47 6.46 -8.61 -7.07
N VAL A 48 5.90 -9.40 -6.16
CA VAL A 48 6.25 -10.82 -5.97
C VAL A 48 5.00 -11.69 -6.07
N LYS A 49 5.19 -12.99 -6.33
CA LYS A 49 4.05 -13.93 -6.39
C LYS A 49 3.38 -14.10 -5.03
N GLN A 50 4.19 -14.12 -3.97
CA GLN A 50 3.77 -14.27 -2.58
C GLN A 50 4.76 -13.53 -1.69
N LEU A 51 4.29 -13.00 -0.56
CA LEU A 51 5.19 -12.52 0.49
C LEU A 51 5.90 -13.72 1.11
N ASP A 52 7.22 -13.62 1.22
CA ASP A 52 7.98 -14.49 2.11
C ASP A 52 7.87 -13.95 3.55
N ASP A 53 7.90 -14.85 4.54
CA ASP A 53 7.80 -14.48 5.95
C ASP A 53 9.17 -14.03 6.52
N ASN A 54 10.13 -13.66 5.66
CA ASN A 54 11.51 -13.34 6.02
C ASN A 54 12.00 -12.00 5.46
N SER A 55 11.08 -11.17 4.95
CA SER A 55 11.41 -9.85 4.41
C SER A 55 10.27 -8.87 4.65
N PHE A 56 10.59 -7.58 4.71
CA PHE A 56 9.57 -6.55 4.83
C PHE A 56 8.68 -6.54 3.59
N GLY A 57 7.36 -6.49 3.78
CA GLY A 57 6.45 -6.46 2.64
C GLY A 57 4.99 -6.25 2.99
N LEU A 58 4.20 -6.01 1.95
CA LEU A 58 2.76 -5.73 2.02
C LEU A 58 2.02 -6.60 1.01
N GLN A 59 0.86 -7.12 1.38
CA GLN A 59 -0.04 -7.81 0.45
C GLN A 59 -1.42 -7.17 0.53
N PHE A 60 -1.80 -6.47 -0.53
CA PHE A 60 -3.13 -5.89 -0.68
C PHE A 60 -4.05 -6.95 -1.27
N LEU A 61 -5.02 -7.38 -0.46
CA LEU A 61 -5.99 -8.40 -0.82
C LEU A 61 -7.35 -7.76 -1.14
N PRO A 62 -8.21 -8.45 -1.91
CA PRO A 62 -9.58 -7.99 -2.16
C PRO A 62 -10.35 -7.70 -0.87
N LYS A 63 -11.34 -6.81 -0.99
CA LYS A 63 -12.21 -6.40 0.13
C LYS A 63 -11.47 -5.67 1.26
N GLY A 64 -10.40 -4.96 0.94
CA GLY A 64 -9.69 -4.11 1.90
C GLY A 64 -8.90 -4.88 2.96
N LYS A 65 -8.56 -6.14 2.72
CA LYS A 65 -7.72 -6.95 3.62
C LYS A 65 -6.24 -6.70 3.33
N LEU A 66 -5.43 -6.56 4.38
CA LEU A 66 -3.99 -6.32 4.27
C LEU A 66 -3.24 -7.43 5.02
N ARG A 67 -2.15 -7.94 4.45
CA ARG A 67 -1.10 -8.64 5.21
C ARG A 67 0.17 -7.82 5.20
N VAL A 68 0.85 -7.75 6.33
CA VAL A 68 2.10 -7.01 6.50
C VAL A 68 3.13 -7.96 7.08
N CYS A 69 4.26 -8.13 6.37
CA CYS A 69 5.42 -8.80 6.94
C CYS A 69 6.36 -7.74 7.52
N GLN A 70 6.63 -7.83 8.82
CA GLN A 70 7.36 -6.83 9.59
C GLN A 70 8.31 -7.48 10.59
N SER A 71 9.28 -6.70 11.08
CA SER A 71 10.13 -7.13 12.18
C SER A 71 9.31 -7.30 13.46
N LYS A 72 9.56 -8.38 14.19
CA LYS A 72 8.93 -8.69 15.47
C LYS A 72 9.47 -7.84 16.64
N SER A 73 10.62 -7.17 16.45
CA SER A 73 11.25 -6.37 17.52
C SER A 73 11.74 -5.00 17.01
N TRP A 74 11.70 -3.99 17.89
CA TRP A 74 12.04 -2.59 17.60
C TRP A 74 13.55 -2.36 17.39
N CYS A 75 14.42 -3.13 18.04
CA CYS A 75 15.87 -3.04 17.87
C CYS A 75 16.54 -4.30 18.45
N PRO A 76 17.16 -5.16 17.63
CA PRO A 76 17.94 -6.27 18.15
C PRO A 76 19.28 -5.73 18.68
N VAL A 77 19.36 -5.39 19.97
CA VAL A 77 20.68 -5.15 20.59
C VAL A 77 21.35 -6.50 20.78
N GLY A 78 22.32 -6.82 19.91
CA GLY A 78 23.11 -8.06 19.96
C GLY A 78 22.55 -9.24 19.15
N GLU A 79 21.40 -9.09 18.50
CA GLU A 79 20.83 -10.11 17.60
C GLU A 79 21.29 -9.83 16.16
N THR A 80 22.00 -10.78 15.56
CA THR A 80 22.48 -10.69 14.16
C THR A 80 21.40 -11.02 13.13
N THR A 81 20.26 -11.55 13.58
CA THR A 81 19.17 -12.02 12.74
C THR A 81 17.89 -11.26 13.08
N ILE A 82 17.23 -10.72 12.07
CA ILE A 82 15.93 -10.07 12.23
C ILE A 82 14.86 -11.16 12.24
N ASN A 83 14.10 -11.23 13.32
CA ASN A 83 12.90 -12.07 13.40
C ASN A 83 11.72 -11.32 12.77
N PHE A 84 11.01 -11.99 11.86
CA PHE A 84 9.85 -11.44 11.17
C PHE A 84 8.56 -12.06 11.67
N GLU A 85 7.47 -11.35 11.49
CA GLU A 85 6.11 -11.81 11.68
C GLU A 85 5.21 -11.30 10.55
N THR A 86 4.17 -12.06 10.23
CA THR A 86 3.11 -11.62 9.33
C THR A 86 1.86 -11.31 10.13
N VAL A 87 1.42 -10.05 10.08
CA VAL A 87 0.21 -9.58 10.74
C VAL A 87 -0.88 -9.28 9.73
N GLU A 88 -2.13 -9.42 10.16
CA GLU A 88 -3.30 -9.05 9.37
C GLU A 88 -3.77 -7.64 9.73
N GLY A 89 -4.30 -6.95 8.73
CA GLY A 89 -4.84 -5.61 8.86
C GLY A 89 -5.85 -5.29 7.78
N SER A 90 -6.10 -4.01 7.59
CA SER A 90 -7.00 -3.49 6.57
C SER A 90 -6.35 -2.36 5.77
N TRP A 91 -6.91 -2.12 4.59
CA TRP A 91 -6.54 -0.98 3.76
C TRP A 91 -7.75 -0.42 3.03
N SER A 92 -7.67 0.86 2.69
CA SER A 92 -8.65 1.56 1.86
C SER A 92 -7.98 2.68 1.07
N MET A 93 -8.54 3.02 -0.09
CA MET A 93 -8.16 4.24 -0.81
C MET A 93 -8.94 5.41 -0.22
N LEU A 94 -8.24 6.44 0.28
CA LEU A 94 -8.87 7.70 0.70
C LEU A 94 -9.21 8.58 -0.50
N ASN A 95 -8.43 8.45 -1.58
CA ASN A 95 -8.64 9.05 -2.89
C ASN A 95 -7.78 8.29 -3.92
N ASP A 96 -7.77 8.75 -5.17
CA ASP A 96 -7.03 8.20 -6.31
C ASP A 96 -5.51 8.00 -6.13
N SER A 97 -4.91 8.52 -5.07
CA SER A 97 -3.46 8.48 -4.87
C SER A 97 -3.07 8.27 -3.42
N VAL A 98 -4.01 8.13 -2.48
CA VAL A 98 -3.70 7.94 -1.07
C VAL A 98 -4.31 6.64 -0.58
N VAL A 99 -3.45 5.70 -0.21
CA VAL A 99 -3.83 4.48 0.51
C VAL A 99 -3.69 4.71 2.00
N GLN A 100 -4.71 4.32 2.75
CA GLN A 100 -4.65 4.20 4.20
C GLN A 100 -4.55 2.72 4.56
N MET A 101 -3.65 2.40 5.47
CA MET A 101 -3.40 1.06 6.00
C MET A 101 -3.57 1.08 7.51
N GLN A 102 -4.16 0.03 8.05
CA GLN A 102 -4.30 -0.16 9.49
C GLN A 102 -3.90 -1.58 9.86
N TYR A 103 -2.95 -1.73 10.78
CA TYR A 103 -2.44 -3.04 11.18
C TYR A 103 -1.73 -2.97 12.56
N PRO A 104 -1.61 -4.10 13.28
CA PRO A 104 -0.83 -4.19 14.51
C PRO A 104 0.67 -4.01 14.23
N HIS A 105 1.36 -3.24 15.06
CA HIS A 105 2.82 -3.12 15.01
C HIS A 105 3.34 -3.03 16.43
N PHE A 106 4.04 -4.08 16.86
CA PHE A 106 4.37 -4.31 18.27
C PHE A 106 3.11 -4.20 19.14
N ASP A 107 3.19 -3.55 20.30
CA ASP A 107 2.06 -3.36 21.22
C ASP A 107 1.12 -2.21 20.81
N SER A 108 1.12 -1.81 19.54
CA SER A 108 0.34 -0.66 19.06
C SER A 108 -0.46 -0.96 17.79
N GLN A 109 -1.50 -0.17 17.55
CA GLN A 109 -2.23 -0.15 16.28
C GLN A 109 -1.69 0.98 15.41
N VAL A 110 -1.11 0.64 14.27
CA VAL A 110 -0.65 1.61 13.29
C VAL A 110 -1.79 1.97 12.37
N LYS A 111 -2.01 3.28 12.18
CA LYS A 111 -2.78 3.85 11.09
C LYS A 111 -1.81 4.68 10.25
N ASP A 112 -1.52 4.22 9.05
CA ASP A 112 -0.55 4.82 8.14
C ASP A 112 -1.25 5.26 6.86
N SER A 113 -0.88 6.42 6.32
CA SER A 113 -1.42 6.92 5.06
C SER A 113 -0.29 7.30 4.14
N ARG A 114 -0.32 6.75 2.92
CA ARG A 114 0.77 6.86 1.97
C ARG A 114 0.27 7.30 0.60
N ILE A 115 1.07 8.13 -0.06
CA ILE A 115 0.84 8.46 -1.45
C ILE A 115 1.34 7.30 -2.30
N VAL A 116 0.47 6.74 -3.12
CA VAL A 116 0.77 5.73 -4.13
C VAL A 116 1.33 6.43 -5.36
N LYS A 117 2.54 6.04 -5.77
CA LYS A 117 3.14 6.39 -7.05
C LYS A 117 3.46 5.11 -7.80
N TRP A 118 3.04 5.07 -9.07
CA TRP A 118 3.35 3.99 -9.99
C TRP A 118 4.54 4.43 -10.83
N ASP A 119 5.60 3.63 -10.82
CA ASP A 119 6.75 3.81 -11.72
C ASP A 119 6.55 2.94 -12.98
N ASP A 120 6.16 1.68 -12.79
CA ASP A 120 5.70 0.75 -13.82
C ASP A 120 4.75 -0.33 -13.22
N SER A 121 4.45 -1.41 -13.95
CA SER A 121 3.59 -2.50 -13.47
C SER A 121 4.24 -3.44 -12.43
N ASN A 122 5.55 -3.34 -12.23
CA ASN A 122 6.36 -4.22 -11.37
C ASN A 122 6.81 -3.52 -10.09
N TYR A 123 6.82 -2.19 -10.05
CA TYR A 123 7.22 -1.41 -8.88
C TYR A 123 6.08 -0.56 -8.32
N LEU A 124 5.96 -0.61 -7.00
CA LEU A 124 5.06 0.22 -6.21
C LEU A 124 5.89 1.16 -5.34
N VAL A 125 5.69 2.46 -5.50
CA VAL A 125 6.35 3.47 -4.68
C VAL A 125 5.34 4.06 -3.70
N LEU A 126 5.58 3.89 -2.41
CA LEU A 126 4.74 4.46 -1.35
C LEU A 126 5.49 5.55 -0.60
N LYS A 127 4.94 6.77 -0.60
CA LYS A 127 5.45 7.89 0.19
C LYS A 127 4.68 8.04 1.49
N ARG A 128 5.33 7.92 2.64
CA ARG A 128 4.73 8.23 3.95
C ARG A 128 4.30 9.70 4.01
N LEU A 129 3.03 9.94 4.34
CA LEU A 129 2.56 11.27 4.72
C LEU A 129 3.10 11.58 6.12
N ARG A 130 3.62 12.80 6.35
CA ARG A 130 4.02 13.20 7.71
C ARG A 130 2.78 13.08 8.61
N ARG A 131 2.92 12.45 9.79
CA ARG A 131 1.91 12.58 10.84
C ARG A 131 1.75 14.09 11.07
N PHE A 132 0.57 14.63 10.77
CA PHE A 132 0.21 15.92 11.32
C PHE A 132 0.16 15.73 12.85
N PRO A 133 0.81 16.60 13.63
CA PRO A 133 0.81 16.51 15.08
C PRO A 133 -0.62 16.51 15.64
#